data_AF-A0A9P7CI80-F1
#
_entry.id   AF-A0A9P7CI80-F1
#
_cell.length_a   1.000
_cell.length_b   1.000
_cell.length_c   1.000
_cell.angle_alpha   90.00
_cell.angle_beta   90.00
_cell.angle_gamma   90.00
#
_symmetry.space_group_name_H-M   'P 1'
#
loop_
_entity.id
_entity.type
_entity.pdbx_description
1 polymer ?
#
loop_
_entity_poly.entity_id
_entity_poly.type
_entity_poly.pdbx_seq_one_letter_code
_entity_poly.pdbx_strand_id
1 'polypeptide(L)'
;MTVTHLHQDPNSLRTNVNVNEFVTVLLSQAPPTRLHKPTINLSPTFHHLQQLPHTTCSSSQLQAKLAFLLGVTCFLRPSDLQRIPYRSIQVSPNSASLYFEVHAPKEKRNRRLIIKSFTVKAHVQVSLCPIAVFLTLRARRPVNLRQDALFLNSVDSSVPLQTRTISG
;
A
#
# COMPACT_ATOMS: atom_id res chain seq x y z
N MET A 1 -23.04 13.16 -6.06
CA MET A 1 -24.07 13.52 -7.05
C MET A 1 -25.22 14.17 -6.32
N THR A 2 -25.52 15.39 -6.72
CA THR A 2 -26.38 16.38 -6.02
C THR A 2 -27.78 16.38 -6.65
N VAL A 3 -28.43 15.23 -6.73
CA VAL A 3 -29.76 15.08 -7.38
C VAL A 3 -30.85 14.70 -6.38
N THR A 4 -30.48 14.29 -5.17
CA THR A 4 -31.43 13.82 -4.12
C THR A 4 -32.30 14.93 -3.53
N HIS A 5 -32.03 16.21 -3.81
CA HIS A 5 -32.80 17.35 -3.31
C HIS A 5 -33.92 17.84 -4.24
N LEU A 6 -34.06 17.25 -5.44
CA LEU A 6 -35.04 17.69 -6.45
C LEU A 6 -36.33 16.86 -6.46
N HIS A 7 -36.48 15.85 -5.58
CA HIS A 7 -37.59 14.92 -5.62
C HIS A 7 -38.14 14.64 -4.21
N GLN A 8 -39.47 14.53 -4.12
CA GLN A 8 -40.18 14.27 -2.85
C GLN A 8 -39.82 12.92 -2.22
N ASP A 9 -39.41 11.95 -3.03
CA ASP A 9 -38.84 10.68 -2.57
C ASP A 9 -37.47 10.42 -3.22
N PRO A 10 -36.35 10.70 -2.52
CA PRO A 10 -35.01 10.51 -3.04
C PRO A 10 -34.66 9.04 -3.32
N ASN A 11 -35.33 8.10 -2.63
CA ASN A 11 -35.04 6.68 -2.76
C ASN A 11 -35.62 6.11 -4.05
N SER A 12 -36.83 6.53 -4.43
CA SER A 12 -37.46 6.21 -5.72
C SER A 12 -36.55 6.50 -6.91
N LEU A 13 -35.92 7.68 -6.96
CA LEU A 13 -34.99 8.04 -8.04
C LEU A 13 -33.71 7.20 -8.04
N ARG A 14 -33.19 6.87 -6.85
CA ARG A 14 -31.95 6.10 -6.71
C ARG A 14 -32.11 4.65 -7.19
N THR A 15 -33.29 4.07 -7.02
CA THR A 15 -33.60 2.69 -7.44
C THR A 15 -34.21 2.60 -8.84
N ASN A 16 -34.55 3.74 -9.47
CA ASN A 16 -35.20 3.73 -10.77
C ASN A 16 -34.22 3.30 -11.88
N VAL A 17 -34.52 2.19 -12.54
CA VAL A 17 -33.69 1.59 -13.58
C VAL A 17 -33.48 2.55 -14.75
N ASN A 18 -34.54 3.19 -15.22
CA ASN A 18 -34.49 4.07 -16.39
C ASN A 18 -33.65 5.33 -16.11
N VAL A 19 -33.75 5.89 -14.91
CA VAL A 19 -32.93 7.04 -14.50
C VAL A 19 -31.46 6.66 -14.40
N ASN A 20 -31.16 5.50 -13.81
CA ASN A 20 -29.78 5.02 -13.70
C ASN A 20 -29.18 4.69 -15.07
N GLU A 21 -29.96 4.09 -15.98
CA GLU A 21 -29.54 3.80 -17.35
C GLU A 21 -29.30 5.09 -18.14
N PHE A 22 -30.21 6.05 -18.03
CA PHE A 22 -30.06 7.38 -18.62
C PHE A 22 -28.81 8.12 -18.11
N VAL A 23 -28.57 8.14 -16.80
CA VAL A 23 -27.37 8.73 -16.20
C VAL A 23 -26.10 8.00 -16.65
N THR A 24 -26.16 6.67 -16.80
CA THR A 24 -25.03 5.87 -17.31
C THR A 24 -24.70 6.23 -18.76
N VAL A 25 -25.72 6.37 -19.62
CA VAL A 25 -25.55 6.82 -21.01
C VAL A 25 -24.95 8.23 -21.03
N LEU A 26 -25.46 9.16 -20.24
CA LEU A 26 -24.92 10.51 -20.14
C LEU A 26 -23.45 10.52 -19.68
N LEU A 27 -23.10 9.72 -18.69
CA LEU A 27 -21.71 9.59 -18.22
C LEU A 27 -20.79 8.98 -19.28
N SER A 28 -21.30 8.04 -20.08
CA SER A 28 -20.53 7.41 -21.17
C SER A 28 -20.29 8.35 -22.36
N GLN A 29 -21.19 9.31 -22.57
CA GLN A 29 -21.09 10.33 -23.63
C GLN A 29 -20.39 11.60 -23.15
N ALA A 30 -20.11 11.72 -21.85
CA ALA A 30 -19.40 12.87 -21.30
C ALA A 30 -17.97 12.94 -21.84
N PRO A 31 -17.41 14.15 -22.03
CA PRO A 31 -16.02 14.31 -22.40
C PRO A 31 -15.08 13.62 -21.41
N PRO A 32 -13.96 13.04 -21.85
CA PRO A 32 -12.99 12.42 -20.96
C PRO A 32 -12.54 13.38 -19.84
N THR A 33 -12.65 12.93 -18.59
CA THR A 33 -12.17 13.71 -17.46
C THR A 33 -10.65 13.67 -17.40
N ARG A 34 -9.98 14.81 -17.18
CA ARG A 34 -8.54 14.83 -16.92
C ARG A 34 -8.25 14.09 -15.61
N LEU A 35 -7.58 12.96 -15.72
CA LEU A 35 -7.06 12.22 -14.57
C LEU A 35 -5.95 13.01 -13.84
N HIS A 36 -5.25 13.89 -14.56
CA HIS A 36 -4.13 14.63 -14.02
C HIS A 36 -4.59 15.63 -12.95
N LYS A 37 -4.28 15.32 -11.68
CA LYS A 37 -4.35 16.26 -10.58
C LYS A 37 -2.97 16.89 -10.42
N PRO A 38 -2.79 18.20 -10.66
CA PRO A 38 -1.47 18.83 -10.60
C PRO A 38 -0.89 18.80 -9.17
N THR A 39 -1.76 18.73 -8.17
CA THR A 39 -1.39 18.66 -6.76
C THR A 39 -2.20 17.57 -6.06
N ILE A 40 -1.53 16.69 -5.32
CA ILE A 40 -2.15 15.70 -4.44
C ILE A 40 -1.76 16.07 -3.01
N ASN A 41 -2.76 16.37 -2.18
CA ASN A 41 -2.54 16.64 -0.76
C ASN A 41 -2.38 15.32 0.01
N LEU A 42 -1.14 14.99 0.41
CA LEU A 42 -0.83 13.80 1.21
C LEU A 42 -0.84 14.08 2.73
N SER A 43 -1.04 15.32 3.16
CA SER A 43 -1.04 15.69 4.58
C SER A 43 -2.02 14.87 5.43
N PRO A 44 -3.27 14.60 4.99
CA PRO A 44 -4.18 13.74 5.76
C PRO A 44 -3.62 12.33 5.99
N THR A 45 -2.96 11.77 4.97
CA THR A 45 -2.34 10.45 5.06
C THR A 45 -1.17 10.45 6.05
N PHE A 46 -0.27 11.43 5.95
CA PHE A 46 0.85 11.53 6.90
C PHE A 46 0.38 11.78 8.33
N HIS A 47 -0.65 12.61 8.53
CA HIS A 47 -1.25 12.84 9.84
C HIS A 47 -1.83 11.55 10.43
N HIS A 48 -2.57 10.78 9.62
CA HIS A 48 -3.05 9.47 10.04
C HIS A 48 -1.91 8.53 10.43
N LEU A 49 -0.86 8.43 9.61
CA LEU A 49 0.30 7.56 9.91
C LEU A 49 1.05 7.98 11.18
N GLN A 50 1.13 9.29 11.48
CA GLN A 50 1.72 9.79 12.71
C GLN A 50 0.95 9.33 13.95
N GLN A 51 -0.39 9.25 13.86
CA GLN A 51 -1.27 8.81 14.94
C GLN A 51 -1.22 7.31 15.20
N LEU A 52 -0.71 6.49 14.26
CA LEU A 52 -0.53 5.05 14.44
C LEU A 52 0.72 4.74 15.30
N PRO A 53 0.57 4.37 16.58
CA PRO A 53 1.70 4.12 17.47
C PRO A 53 2.34 2.78 17.15
N HIS A 54 3.67 2.73 17.07
CA HIS A 54 4.36 1.50 16.68
C HIS A 54 4.10 0.36 17.66
N THR A 55 3.97 0.66 18.95
CA THR A 55 3.85 -0.30 20.05
C THR A 55 2.47 -0.95 20.16
N THR A 56 1.39 -0.28 19.75
CA THR A 56 0.02 -0.78 19.93
C THR A 56 -0.66 -1.19 18.62
N CYS A 57 -0.16 -0.75 17.48
CA CYS A 57 -0.71 -1.15 16.18
C CYS A 57 -0.65 -2.66 15.95
N SER A 58 -1.60 -3.20 15.18
CA SER A 58 -1.54 -4.59 14.73
C SER A 58 -0.39 -4.82 13.73
N SER A 59 0.00 -6.08 13.50
CA SER A 59 0.97 -6.43 12.46
C SER A 59 0.52 -5.97 11.07
N SER A 60 -0.78 -6.05 10.76
CA SER A 60 -1.32 -5.57 9.48
C SER A 60 -1.20 -4.07 9.31
N GLN A 61 -1.46 -3.29 10.37
CA GLN A 61 -1.30 -1.84 10.37
C GLN A 61 0.17 -1.42 10.22
N LEU A 62 1.09 -2.09 10.92
CA LEU A 62 2.53 -1.84 10.78
C LEU A 62 3.03 -2.16 9.37
N GLN A 63 2.56 -3.26 8.78
CA GLN A 63 2.89 -3.62 7.39
C GLN A 63 2.37 -2.58 6.40
N ALA A 64 1.11 -2.14 6.54
CA ALA A 64 0.55 -1.10 5.69
C ALA A 64 1.30 0.23 5.82
N LYS A 65 1.64 0.63 7.05
CA LYS A 65 2.43 1.82 7.34
C LYS A 65 3.82 1.74 6.70
N LEU A 66 4.53 0.62 6.88
CA LEU A 66 5.85 0.42 6.27
C LEU A 66 5.76 0.40 4.73
N ALA A 67 4.78 -0.30 4.17
CA ALA A 67 4.55 -0.38 2.73
C ALA A 67 4.31 1.00 2.12
N PHE A 68 3.48 1.83 2.77
CA PHE A 68 3.24 3.20 2.32
C PHE A 68 4.51 4.05 2.39
N LEU A 69 5.23 4.02 3.53
CA LEU A 69 6.45 4.82 3.70
C LEU A 69 7.54 4.42 2.69
N LEU A 70 7.77 3.13 2.46
CA LEU A 70 8.70 2.65 1.42
C LEU A 70 8.21 2.99 0.01
N GLY A 71 6.91 2.84 -0.24
CA GLY A 71 6.28 3.18 -1.51
C GLY A 71 6.48 4.64 -1.91
N VAL A 72 6.27 5.57 -0.97
CA VAL A 72 6.43 7.00 -1.23
C VAL A 72 7.91 7.42 -1.28
N THR A 73 8.76 6.86 -0.42
CA THR A 73 10.19 7.25 -0.37
C THR A 73 11.01 6.68 -1.54
N CYS A 74 10.65 5.49 -2.03
CA CYS A 74 11.38 4.81 -3.11
C CYS A 74 10.59 4.72 -4.42
N PHE A 75 9.41 5.34 -4.51
CA PHE A 75 8.51 5.29 -5.68
C PHE A 75 8.17 3.86 -6.12
N LEU A 76 7.92 2.97 -5.15
CA LEU A 76 7.67 1.56 -5.41
C LEU A 76 6.21 1.31 -5.77
N ARG A 77 6.00 0.43 -6.74
CA ARG A 77 4.65 -0.09 -7.06
C ARG A 77 4.27 -1.17 -6.04
N PRO A 78 2.97 -1.47 -5.86
CA PRO A 78 2.54 -2.60 -5.04
C PRO A 78 3.21 -3.93 -5.42
N SER A 79 3.45 -4.17 -6.71
CA SER A 79 4.16 -5.38 -7.18
C SER A 79 5.64 -5.40 -6.80
N ASP A 80 6.27 -4.23 -6.63
CA ASP A 80 7.67 -4.15 -6.22
C ASP A 80 7.78 -4.45 -4.72
N LEU A 81 6.85 -3.91 -3.90
CA LEU A 81 6.77 -4.19 -2.46
C LEU A 81 6.61 -5.69 -2.17
N GLN A 82 5.75 -6.39 -2.94
CA GLN A 82 5.57 -7.84 -2.82
C GLN A 82 6.81 -8.67 -3.15
N ARG A 83 7.77 -8.06 -3.86
CA ARG A 83 8.99 -8.71 -4.35
C ARG A 83 10.24 -8.31 -3.57
N ILE A 84 10.07 -7.75 -2.37
CA ILE A 84 11.18 -7.49 -1.45
C ILE A 84 11.41 -8.75 -0.62
N PRO A 85 12.51 -9.49 -0.85
CA PRO A 85 12.83 -10.63 0.00
C PRO A 85 13.34 -10.14 1.36
N TYR A 86 12.82 -10.72 2.43
CA TYR A 86 13.14 -10.36 3.81
C TYR A 86 14.64 -10.52 4.09
N ARG A 87 15.26 -11.59 3.56
CA ARG A 87 16.71 -11.83 3.68
C ARG A 87 17.61 -10.75 3.06
N SER A 88 17.10 -9.93 2.14
CA SER A 88 17.88 -8.84 1.54
C SER A 88 17.99 -7.60 2.44
N ILE A 89 17.20 -7.55 3.51
CA ILE A 89 17.07 -6.34 4.32
C ILE A 89 18.23 -6.25 5.30
N GLN A 90 18.91 -5.10 5.27
CA GLN A 90 20.01 -4.81 6.19
C GLN A 90 19.76 -3.45 6.85
N VAL A 91 19.87 -3.41 8.18
CA VAL A 91 19.81 -2.16 8.94
C VAL A 91 21.24 -1.77 9.26
N SER A 92 21.64 -0.54 8.93
CA SER A 92 22.97 -0.04 9.27
C SER A 92 23.17 0.06 10.78
N PRO A 93 24.43 0.15 11.25
CA PRO A 93 24.70 0.54 12.63
C PRO A 93 23.91 1.79 13.02
N ASN A 94 23.47 1.85 14.28
CA ASN A 94 22.66 2.94 14.85
C ASN A 94 21.32 3.19 14.15
N SER A 95 20.83 2.25 13.31
CA SER A 95 19.56 2.38 12.58
C SER A 95 19.45 3.63 11.70
N ALA A 96 20.59 4.13 11.21
CA ALA A 96 20.65 5.34 10.38
C ALA A 96 20.12 5.13 8.95
N SER A 97 20.19 3.91 8.43
CA SER A 97 19.67 3.54 7.11
C SER A 97 19.18 2.10 7.02
N LEU A 98 18.23 1.88 6.13
CA LEU A 98 17.67 0.57 5.76
C LEU A 98 18.00 0.29 4.31
N TYR A 99 18.80 -0.74 4.06
CA TYR A 99 19.04 -1.30 2.74
C TYR A 99 18.07 -2.44 2.48
N PHE A 100 17.57 -2.56 1.26
CA PHE A 100 16.80 -3.71 0.79
C PHE A 100 16.85 -3.83 -0.73
N GLU A 101 16.47 -5.00 -1.24
CA GLU A 101 16.40 -5.28 -2.67
C GLU A 101 14.95 -5.55 -3.10
N VAL A 102 14.65 -5.22 -4.35
CA VAL A 102 13.44 -5.65 -5.06
C VAL A 102 13.88 -6.64 -6.13
N HIS A 103 13.46 -7.89 -6.00
CA HIS A 103 13.85 -8.97 -6.90
C HIS A 103 12.86 -9.10 -8.05
N ALA A 104 13.34 -9.23 -9.27
CA ALA A 104 12.51 -9.47 -10.45
C ALA A 104 11.30 -8.51 -10.56
N PRO A 105 11.47 -7.16 -10.52
CA PRO A 105 10.36 -6.23 -10.72
C PRO A 105 9.71 -6.42 -12.12
N LYS A 106 8.57 -5.78 -12.40
CA LYS A 106 7.89 -5.94 -13.70
C LYS A 106 8.78 -5.52 -14.88
N GLU A 107 9.69 -4.60 -14.63
CA GLU A 107 10.70 -4.15 -15.58
C GLU A 107 11.72 -5.25 -15.88
N LYS A 108 12.09 -5.39 -17.15
CA LYS A 108 13.16 -6.27 -17.62
C LYS A 108 14.26 -5.44 -18.27
N ARG A 109 15.51 -5.85 -18.14
CA ARG A 109 16.64 -5.26 -18.87
C ARG A 109 17.28 -6.34 -19.72
N ASN A 110 17.42 -6.11 -21.02
CA ASN A 110 17.92 -7.10 -21.98
C ASN A 110 17.18 -8.46 -21.87
N ARG A 111 15.84 -8.40 -21.75
CA ARG A 111 14.95 -9.55 -21.55
C ARG A 111 15.18 -10.36 -20.25
N ARG A 112 16.08 -9.93 -19.37
CA ARG A 112 16.36 -10.57 -18.07
C ARG A 112 15.63 -9.86 -16.94
N LEU A 113 15.30 -10.63 -15.91
CA LEU A 113 14.85 -10.10 -14.62
C LEU A 113 16.02 -9.35 -13.98
N ILE A 114 15.72 -8.24 -13.31
CA ILE A 114 16.72 -7.40 -12.65
C ILE A 114 16.52 -7.46 -11.13
N ILE A 115 17.54 -7.02 -10.39
CA ILE A 115 17.44 -6.69 -8.98
C ILE A 115 17.63 -5.17 -8.88
N LYS A 116 16.77 -4.50 -8.12
CA LYS A 116 16.93 -3.08 -7.79
C LYS A 116 17.23 -2.95 -6.29
N SER A 117 18.31 -2.29 -5.96
CA SER A 117 18.70 -2.04 -4.58
C SER A 117 18.30 -0.63 -4.14
N PHE A 118 17.85 -0.50 -2.90
CA PHE A 118 17.41 0.76 -2.31
C PHE A 118 18.06 0.95 -0.95
N THR A 119 18.38 2.20 -0.62
CA THR A 119 18.83 2.61 0.71
C THR A 119 17.97 3.78 1.17
N VAL A 120 17.23 3.59 2.27
CA VAL A 120 16.38 4.62 2.88
C VAL A 120 17.05 5.12 4.14
N LYS A 121 17.10 6.45 4.32
CA LYS A 121 17.63 7.07 5.54
C LYS A 121 16.56 7.16 6.63
N ALA A 122 17.00 7.18 7.89
CA ALA A 122 16.12 7.43 9.02
C ALA A 122 15.42 8.78 8.85
N HIS A 123 14.12 8.81 9.10
CA HIS A 123 13.37 10.05 9.16
C HIS A 123 13.53 10.69 10.55
N VAL A 124 13.67 12.02 10.61
CA VAL A 124 13.84 12.76 11.87
C VAL A 124 12.69 12.51 12.83
N GLN A 125 11.46 12.48 12.31
CA GLN A 125 10.28 12.13 13.08
C GLN A 125 10.11 10.61 13.15
N VAL A 126 10.25 10.05 14.35
CA VAL A 126 10.17 8.60 14.60
C VAL A 126 8.86 7.98 14.11
N SER A 127 7.71 8.64 14.32
CA SER A 127 6.40 8.12 13.90
C SER A 127 6.23 8.01 12.38
N LEU A 128 7.10 8.65 11.58
CA LEU A 128 7.14 8.53 10.12
C LEU A 128 8.43 7.85 9.63
N CYS A 129 9.26 7.33 10.54
CA CYS A 129 10.52 6.71 10.19
C CYS A 129 10.30 5.26 9.72
N PRO A 130 10.55 4.93 8.43
CA PRO A 130 10.35 3.58 7.91
C PRO A 130 11.24 2.56 8.63
N ILE A 131 12.42 2.98 9.09
CA ILE A 131 13.35 2.12 9.83
C ILE A 131 12.78 1.76 11.20
N ALA A 132 12.23 2.73 11.94
CA ALA A 132 11.61 2.49 13.24
C ALA A 132 10.39 1.56 13.13
N VAL A 133 9.57 1.74 12.09
CA VAL A 133 8.43 0.86 11.79
C VAL A 133 8.93 -0.55 11.45
N PHE A 134 9.95 -0.68 10.60
CA PHE A 134 10.54 -1.97 10.24
C PHE A 134 11.11 -2.71 11.45
N LEU A 135 11.85 -2.04 12.32
CA LEU A 135 12.42 -2.66 13.52
C LEU A 135 11.33 -3.23 14.43
N THR A 136 10.23 -2.49 14.59
CA THR A 136 9.07 -2.95 15.35
C THR A 136 8.40 -4.15 14.68
N LEU A 137 8.22 -4.11 13.36
CA LEU A 137 7.67 -5.23 12.59
C LEU A 137 8.57 -6.47 12.68
N ARG A 138 9.89 -6.31 12.57
CA ARG A 138 10.88 -7.38 12.70
C ARG A 138 10.83 -8.04 14.07
N ALA A 139 10.74 -7.26 15.14
CA ALA A 139 10.64 -7.79 16.51
C ALA A 139 9.39 -8.65 16.72
N ARG A 140 8.32 -8.42 15.93
CA ARG A 140 7.06 -9.17 15.99
C ARG A 140 6.97 -10.29 14.96
N ARG A 141 7.95 -10.42 14.08
CA ARG A 141 7.92 -11.43 13.03
C ARG A 141 8.26 -12.80 13.63
N PRO A 142 7.40 -13.82 13.47
CA PRO A 142 7.70 -15.17 13.91
C PRO A 142 9.00 -15.73 13.29
N VAL A 143 9.79 -16.41 14.12
CA VAL A 143 11.09 -16.98 13.71
C VAL A 143 10.94 -18.10 12.67
N ASN A 144 9.81 -18.80 12.66
CA ASN A 144 9.58 -19.99 11.82
C ASN A 144 8.80 -19.72 10.52
N LEU A 145 8.78 -18.47 10.05
CA LEU A 145 8.12 -18.12 8.79
C LEU A 145 8.87 -18.70 7.59
N ARG A 146 8.23 -19.64 6.89
CA ARG A 146 8.73 -20.21 5.62
C ARG A 146 8.75 -19.20 4.47
N GLN A 147 8.04 -18.07 4.60
CA GLN A 147 7.94 -17.06 3.57
C GLN A 147 9.08 -16.03 3.69
N ASP A 148 9.89 -15.93 2.62
CA ASP A 148 10.96 -14.94 2.49
C ASP A 148 10.42 -13.57 2.02
N ALA A 149 9.11 -13.30 2.03
CA ALA A 149 8.59 -11.98 1.67
C ALA A 149 8.63 -11.01 2.86
N LEU A 150 9.03 -9.76 2.65
CA LEU A 150 8.95 -8.72 3.69
C LEU A 150 7.51 -8.56 4.19
N PHE A 151 6.56 -8.39 3.26
CA PHE A 151 5.14 -8.26 3.57
C PHE A 151 4.45 -9.62 3.47
N LEU A 152 3.77 -9.98 4.54
CA LEU A 152 2.93 -11.16 4.65
C LEU A 152 1.49 -10.75 4.34
N ASN A 153 0.88 -11.44 3.38
CA ASN A 153 -0.56 -11.40 3.25
C ASN A 153 -1.11 -12.25 4.41
N SER A 154 -1.27 -11.67 5.60
CA SER A 154 -2.02 -12.28 6.70
C SER A 154 -2.38 -11.21 7.72
N VAL A 155 -3.56 -11.35 8.33
CA VAL A 155 -3.99 -10.52 9.46
C VAL A 155 -3.20 -10.89 10.72
N ASP A 156 -2.77 -12.15 10.81
CA ASP A 156 -1.93 -12.69 11.87
C ASP A 156 -0.64 -13.25 11.27
N SER A 157 0.51 -12.67 11.64
CA SER A 157 1.81 -13.10 11.15
C SER A 157 2.18 -14.54 11.56
N SER A 158 1.50 -15.12 12.55
CA SER A 158 1.67 -16.51 13.00
C SER A 158 0.91 -17.54 12.17
N VAL A 159 -0.11 -17.11 11.41
CA VAL A 159 -0.96 -17.99 10.58
C VAL A 159 -0.68 -17.72 9.10
N PRO A 160 -0.02 -18.63 8.38
CA PRO A 160 0.16 -18.47 6.94
C PRO A 160 -1.19 -18.56 6.23
N LEU A 161 -1.52 -17.57 5.37
CA LEU A 161 -2.69 -17.67 4.51
C LEU A 161 -2.52 -18.83 3.53
N GLN A 162 -3.51 -19.72 3.51
CA GLN A 162 -3.62 -20.72 2.45
C GLN A 162 -4.12 -20.03 1.17
N THR A 163 -3.28 -19.98 0.14
CA THR A 163 -3.69 -19.55 -1.19
C THR A 163 -4.68 -20.56 -1.78
N ARG A 164 -5.96 -20.22 -1.81
CA ARG A 164 -6.94 -20.92 -2.64
C ARG A 164 -6.99 -20.23 -4.00
N THR A 165 -6.52 -20.92 -5.03
CA THR A 165 -6.73 -20.49 -6.41
C THR A 165 -8.21 -20.64 -6.71
N ILE A 166 -8.87 -19.55 -7.12
CA ILE A 166 -10.23 -19.63 -7.65
C ILE A 166 -10.10 -20.22 -9.05
N SER A 167 -10.61 -21.45 -9.23
CA SER A 167 -10.81 -22.04 -10.55
C SER A 167 -11.91 -21.25 -11.24
N GLY A 168 -11.59 -20.62 -12.38
CA GLY A 168 -12.58 -20.03 -13.27
C GLY A 168 -13.18 -21.08 -14.19
#